data_AF-A0A6P6TCU6-F1
#
_entry.id   AF-A0A6P6TCU6-F1
#
_cell.length_a   1.000
_cell.length_b   1.000
_cell.length_c   1.000
_cell.angle_alpha   90.00
_cell.angle_beta   90.00
_cell.angle_gamma   90.00
#
_symmetry.space_group_name_H-M   'P 1'
#
loop_
_entity.id
_entity.type
_entity.pdbx_description
1 polymer ?
#
loop_
_entity_poly.entity_id
_entity_poly.type
_entity_poly.pdbx_seq_one_letter_code
_entity_poly.pdbx_strand_id
1 'polypeptide(L)'
;MGEDLTYLSFRVIDKKGRAHILEITLDTNYPKCPPSISADVPHIFNLDWSGNSKLKDAVVQFEHHVDKLQDFWSTLDDIDRSLWVVDPKDPHFAMSYRQINIGNDCYITLSVNASDPRSLPQCRFLGSDANVNLLRRKWKINCKRWVKDRSFSENLTSILDIELPQPPEVRKDDRQTECGVCYAQYLPIDDELGSKSGSATDYTCENNNCSRAFHSVCLRDWLRSITTTRRSFDVLFGNCPYCSNPVAVKIINKK
;
A
#
# COMPACT_ATOMS: atom_id res chain seq x y z
N MET A 1 12.68 1.77 16.79
CA MET A 1 14.06 2.23 17.11
C MET A 1 14.97 1.03 16.99
N GLY A 2 16.11 1.16 16.30
CA GLY A 2 17.17 0.15 16.36
C GLY A 2 17.81 0.11 17.75
N GLU A 3 18.41 -1.04 18.11
CA GLU A 3 19.00 -1.28 19.44
C GLU A 3 20.15 -0.31 19.79
N ASP A 4 20.72 0.35 18.79
CA ASP A 4 21.88 1.25 18.87
C ASP A 4 21.56 2.73 18.59
N LEU A 5 20.28 3.09 18.40
CA LEU A 5 19.81 4.42 18.00
C LEU A 5 20.39 4.94 16.67
N THR A 6 21.00 4.08 15.84
CA THR A 6 21.50 4.49 14.52
C THR A 6 20.40 4.50 13.46
N TYR A 7 19.28 3.84 13.73
CA TYR A 7 18.13 3.78 12.84
C TYR A 7 16.84 4.27 13.53
N LEU A 8 16.16 5.19 12.84
CA LEU A 8 14.94 5.86 13.29
C LEU A 8 13.88 5.78 12.19
N SER A 9 12.62 5.67 12.60
CA SER A 9 11.48 5.66 11.69
C SER A 9 10.45 6.68 12.16
N PHE A 10 10.05 7.58 11.28
CA PHE A 10 9.03 8.60 11.54
C PHE A 10 7.81 8.31 10.68
N ARG A 11 6.63 8.35 11.30
CA ARG A 11 5.35 8.19 10.61
C ARG A 11 4.77 9.56 10.32
N VAL A 12 4.52 9.84 9.05
CA VAL A 12 3.89 11.08 8.56
C VAL A 12 2.53 10.76 7.97
N ILE A 13 1.50 11.53 8.33
CA ILE A 13 0.16 11.39 7.78
C ILE A 13 -0.09 12.50 6.79
N ASP A 14 -0.44 12.15 5.56
CA ASP A 14 -0.74 13.14 4.55
C ASP A 14 -2.16 13.71 4.67
N LYS A 15 -2.46 14.73 3.87
CA LYS A 15 -3.78 15.40 3.84
C LYS A 15 -4.96 14.48 3.48
N LYS A 16 -4.72 13.28 2.94
CA LYS A 16 -5.72 12.26 2.62
C LYS A 16 -5.77 11.14 3.66
N GLY A 17 -5.04 11.26 4.76
CA GLY A 17 -5.01 10.28 5.85
C GLY A 17 -4.11 9.07 5.58
N ARG A 18 -3.30 9.09 4.51
CA ARG A 18 -2.37 7.99 4.20
C ARG A 18 -1.14 8.10 5.07
N ALA A 19 -0.68 6.96 5.59
CA ALA A 19 0.50 6.90 6.42
C ALA A 19 1.75 6.58 5.59
N HIS A 20 2.76 7.43 5.72
CA HIS A 20 4.06 7.33 5.07
C HIS A 20 5.13 7.14 6.13
N ILE A 21 6.09 6.25 5.87
CA ILE A 21 7.20 5.99 6.80
C ILE A 21 8.48 6.59 6.22
N LEU A 22 9.07 7.53 6.95
CA LEU A 22 10.41 8.04 6.72
C LEU A 22 11.39 7.27 7.60
N GLU A 23 12.30 6.57 6.98
CA GLU A 23 13.39 5.88 7.65
C GLU A 23 14.64 6.77 7.57
N ILE A 24 15.33 6.88 8.69
CA ILE A 24 16.53 7.69 8.83
C ILE A 24 17.64 6.83 9.43
N THR A 25 18.77 6.77 8.77
CA THR A 25 19.99 6.12 9.27
C THR A 25 21.07 7.16 9.55
N LEU A 26 21.63 7.10 10.76
CA LEU A 26 22.65 8.00 11.26
C LEU A 26 24.04 7.38 11.09
N ASP A 27 24.91 8.07 10.38
CA ASP A 27 26.34 7.73 10.33
C ASP A 27 27.07 8.20 11.59
N THR A 28 28.21 7.59 11.89
CA THR A 28 29.18 8.03 12.92
C THR A 28 29.56 9.51 12.86
N ASN A 29 29.51 10.13 11.68
CA ASN A 29 29.84 11.54 11.45
C ASN A 29 28.65 12.50 11.64
N TYR A 30 27.46 11.98 11.95
CA TYR A 30 26.30 12.81 12.29
C TYR A 30 26.58 13.68 13.54
N PRO A 31 26.15 14.95 13.60
CA PRO A 31 25.33 15.68 12.62
C PRO A 31 26.13 16.49 11.58
N LYS A 32 27.46 16.35 11.53
CA LYS A 32 28.31 17.11 10.58
C LYS A 32 28.01 16.76 9.12
N CYS A 33 27.60 15.51 8.88
CA CYS A 33 27.07 15.05 7.59
C CYS A 33 25.56 14.81 7.69
N PRO A 34 24.81 14.94 6.58
CA PRO A 34 23.39 14.61 6.54
C PRO A 34 23.17 13.14 6.89
N PRO A 35 22.05 12.81 7.57
CA PRO A 35 21.63 11.43 7.70
C PRO A 35 21.19 10.86 6.35
N SER A 36 21.23 9.54 6.22
CA SER A 36 20.64 8.85 5.06
C SER A 36 19.14 8.71 5.27
N ILE A 37 18.35 8.94 4.23
CA ILE A 37 16.89 8.85 4.29
C ILE A 37 16.35 7.87 3.24
N SER A 38 15.33 7.10 3.60
CA SER A 38 14.54 6.26 2.70
C SER A 38 13.07 6.33 3.05
N ALA A 39 12.21 6.14 2.06
CA ALA A 39 10.76 6.09 2.20
C ALA A 39 10.17 5.40 0.97
N ASP A 40 8.98 4.83 1.12
CA ASP A 40 8.19 4.30 0.00
C ASP A 40 7.55 5.46 -0.79
N VAL A 41 8.33 6.09 -1.65
CA VAL A 41 7.91 7.22 -2.50
C VAL A 41 8.54 7.07 -3.89
N PRO A 42 7.94 7.61 -4.97
CA PRO A 42 8.43 7.39 -6.34
C PRO A 42 9.84 7.95 -6.58
N HIS A 43 10.26 8.92 -5.77
CA HIS A 43 11.64 9.40 -5.70
C HIS A 43 11.86 10.08 -4.34
N ILE A 44 13.07 9.97 -3.81
CA ILE A 44 13.49 10.65 -2.58
C ILE A 44 13.90 12.08 -2.92
N PHE A 45 13.61 13.01 -2.01
CA PHE A 45 14.02 14.41 -2.14
C PHE A 45 15.49 14.60 -1.75
N ASN A 46 16.12 15.64 -2.28
CA ASN A 46 17.44 16.04 -1.82
C ASN A 46 17.29 16.73 -0.46
N LEU A 47 17.79 16.07 0.59
CA LEU A 47 17.75 16.60 1.95
C LEU A 47 18.66 17.83 2.06
N ASP A 48 18.07 18.99 2.33
CA ASP A 48 18.82 20.19 2.69
C ASP A 48 19.28 20.07 4.14
N TRP A 49 20.60 20.05 4.36
CA TRP A 49 21.19 19.75 5.65
C TRP A 49 22.45 20.59 5.91
N SER A 50 22.56 21.09 7.14
CA SER A 50 23.72 21.82 7.64
C SER A 50 24.11 21.31 9.03
N GLY A 51 25.26 21.72 9.55
CA GLY A 51 25.69 21.33 10.91
C GLY A 51 24.75 21.81 12.04
N ASN A 52 23.84 22.74 11.77
CA ASN A 52 22.83 23.21 12.71
C ASN A 52 21.47 22.52 12.55
N SER A 53 21.32 21.70 11.50
CA SER A 53 20.08 20.98 11.22
C SER A 53 19.84 19.87 12.25
N LYS A 54 18.57 19.58 12.48
CA LYS A 54 18.06 18.56 13.40
C LYS A 54 17.21 17.57 12.62
N LEU A 55 16.98 16.38 13.20
CA LEU A 55 16.11 15.37 12.59
C LEU A 55 14.69 15.88 12.31
N LYS A 56 14.18 16.81 13.13
CA LYS A 56 12.90 17.47 12.89
C LYS A 56 12.88 18.19 11.53
N ASP A 57 13.99 18.77 11.09
CA ASP A 57 14.08 19.46 9.80
C ASP A 57 13.98 18.47 8.63
N ALA A 58 14.52 17.25 8.78
CA ALA A 58 14.35 16.19 7.79
C ALA A 58 12.89 15.71 7.71
N VAL A 59 12.21 15.58 8.86
CA VAL A 59 10.78 15.22 8.92
C VAL A 59 9.93 16.30 8.25
N VAL A 60 10.17 17.59 8.54
CA VAL A 60 9.44 18.71 7.90
C VAL A 60 9.67 18.75 6.39
N GLN A 61 10.90 18.50 5.92
CA GLN A 61 11.16 18.40 4.49
C GLN A 61 10.44 17.22 3.84
N PHE A 62 10.35 16.08 4.54
CA PHE A 62 9.59 14.93 4.06
C PHE A 62 8.09 15.19 4.02
N GLU A 63 7.52 15.86 5.02
CA GLU A 63 6.11 16.31 5.00
C GLU A 63 5.81 17.15 3.75
N HIS A 64 6.65 18.14 3.45
CA HIS A 64 6.51 18.94 2.22
C HIS A 64 6.68 18.11 0.94
N HIS A 65 7.53 17.08 0.95
CA HIS A 65 7.72 16.18 -0.19
C HIS A 65 6.47 15.33 -0.44
N VAL A 66 5.91 14.75 0.62
CA VAL A 66 4.65 14.00 0.59
C VAL A 66 3.49 14.86 0.09
N ASP A 67 3.45 16.15 0.45
CA ASP A 67 2.44 17.09 -0.05
C ASP A 67 2.53 17.35 -1.56
N LYS A 68 3.75 17.39 -2.11
CA LYS A 68 3.96 17.54 -3.57
C LYS A 68 3.53 16.31 -4.37
N LEU A 69 3.59 15.12 -3.76
CA LEU A 69 3.25 13.85 -4.40
C LEU A 69 1.75 13.53 -4.36
N GLN A 70 0.92 14.40 -3.80
CA GLN A 70 -0.51 14.16 -3.63
C GLN A 70 -1.24 13.95 -4.96
N ASP A 71 -0.90 14.73 -5.99
CA ASP A 71 -1.51 14.61 -7.31
C ASP A 71 -1.09 13.32 -8.01
N PHE A 72 0.13 12.83 -7.73
CA PHE A 72 0.63 11.56 -8.26
C PHE A 72 -0.20 10.38 -7.74
N TRP A 73 -0.32 10.25 -6.43
CA TRP A 73 -1.11 9.16 -5.86
C TRP A 73 -2.59 9.29 -6.20
N SER A 74 -3.14 10.50 -6.23
CA SER A 74 -4.53 10.71 -6.65
C SER A 74 -4.78 10.27 -8.09
N THR A 75 -3.81 10.49 -8.97
CA THR A 75 -3.89 10.03 -10.37
C THR A 75 -3.84 8.51 -10.47
N LEU A 76 -3.01 7.86 -9.66
CA LEU A 76 -2.97 6.39 -9.59
C LEU A 76 -4.28 5.83 -9.00
N ASP A 77 -4.82 6.43 -7.94
CA ASP A 77 -6.12 6.04 -7.36
C ASP A 77 -7.26 6.15 -8.40
N ASP A 78 -7.21 7.16 -9.26
CA ASP A 78 -8.16 7.36 -10.35
C ASP A 78 -8.03 6.30 -11.44
N ILE A 79 -6.79 5.92 -11.80
CA ILE A 79 -6.52 4.82 -12.73
C ILE A 79 -7.04 3.50 -12.15
N ASP A 80 -6.69 3.20 -10.90
CA ASP A 80 -7.04 1.94 -10.21
C ASP A 80 -8.56 1.78 -10.07
N ARG A 81 -9.29 2.89 -9.92
CA ARG A 81 -10.76 2.90 -9.84
C ARG A 81 -11.45 2.80 -11.19
N SER A 82 -10.90 3.42 -12.23
CA SER A 82 -11.61 3.62 -13.52
C SER A 82 -11.22 2.62 -14.61
N LEU A 83 -10.13 1.88 -14.42
CA LEU A 83 -9.58 0.98 -15.43
C LEU A 83 -9.40 -0.42 -14.85
N TRP A 84 -9.45 -1.43 -15.73
CA TRP A 84 -9.14 -2.82 -15.34
C TRP A 84 -7.63 -3.00 -15.18
N VAL A 85 -7.10 -2.58 -14.04
CA VAL A 85 -5.71 -2.81 -13.63
C VAL A 85 -5.51 -4.28 -13.26
N VAL A 86 -4.52 -4.93 -13.87
CA VAL A 86 -4.16 -6.32 -13.61
C VAL A 86 -2.84 -6.48 -12.85
N ASP A 87 -1.99 -5.45 -12.88
CA ASP A 87 -0.72 -5.42 -12.14
C ASP A 87 -0.33 -3.96 -11.81
N PRO A 88 0.21 -3.67 -10.61
CA PRO A 88 0.46 -4.58 -9.48
C PRO A 88 -0.85 -4.99 -8.78
N LYS A 89 -0.87 -6.19 -8.18
CA LYS A 89 -1.99 -6.63 -7.32
C LYS A 89 -2.04 -5.90 -5.99
N ASP A 90 -0.87 -5.65 -5.41
CA ASP A 90 -0.68 -4.95 -4.14
C ASP A 90 0.18 -3.69 -4.40
N PRO A 91 -0.42 -2.57 -4.82
CA PRO A 91 0.33 -1.34 -5.11
C PRO A 91 0.91 -0.74 -3.83
N HIS A 92 2.15 -0.26 -3.92
CA HIS A 92 2.79 0.54 -2.88
C HIS A 92 3.12 1.95 -3.40
N PHE A 93 3.47 2.88 -2.52
CA PHE A 93 3.46 4.32 -2.84
C PHE A 93 4.57 4.74 -3.82
N ALA A 94 5.66 3.99 -3.94
CA ALA A 94 6.69 4.22 -4.95
C ALA A 94 6.36 3.67 -6.35
N MET A 95 5.37 2.78 -6.49
CA MET A 95 5.02 2.17 -7.78
C MET A 95 4.34 3.16 -8.71
N SER A 96 5.08 3.58 -9.75
CA SER A 96 4.63 4.54 -10.76
C SER A 96 4.00 3.92 -12.00
N TYR A 97 3.89 2.60 -12.07
CA TYR A 97 3.33 1.91 -13.23
C TYR A 97 1.99 1.25 -12.92
N ARG A 98 1.18 1.06 -13.96
CA ARG A 98 -0.04 0.22 -13.97
C ARG A 98 -0.14 -0.54 -15.26
N GLN A 99 -0.37 -1.86 -15.19
CA GLN A 99 -0.72 -2.69 -16.33
C GLN A 99 -2.24 -2.82 -16.40
N ILE A 100 -2.82 -2.39 -17.52
CA ILE A 100 -4.26 -2.30 -17.72
C ILE A 100 -4.66 -3.29 -18.82
N ASN A 101 -5.73 -4.04 -18.59
CA ASN A 101 -6.38 -4.85 -19.62
C ASN A 101 -7.12 -3.94 -20.60
N ILE A 102 -6.82 -4.07 -21.89
CA ILE A 102 -7.43 -3.27 -22.97
C ILE A 102 -8.26 -4.13 -23.93
N GLY A 103 -8.56 -5.37 -23.56
CA GLY A 103 -9.37 -6.32 -24.34
C GLY A 103 -8.56 -7.09 -25.39
N ASN A 104 -9.20 -8.10 -26.00
CA ASN A 104 -8.60 -8.95 -27.05
C ASN A 104 -7.23 -9.54 -26.67
N ASP A 105 -7.11 -10.02 -25.43
CA ASP A 105 -5.87 -10.54 -24.84
C ASP A 105 -4.67 -9.58 -24.94
N CYS A 106 -4.94 -8.27 -24.93
CA CYS A 106 -3.94 -7.23 -24.97
C CYS A 106 -3.93 -6.41 -23.67
N TYR A 107 -2.74 -5.94 -23.32
CA TYR A 107 -2.49 -5.14 -22.13
C TYR A 107 -1.65 -3.92 -22.49
N ILE A 108 -1.83 -2.84 -21.73
CA ILE A 108 -0.96 -1.66 -21.78
C ILE A 108 -0.36 -1.43 -20.39
N THR A 109 0.96 -1.42 -20.32
CA THR A 109 1.68 -0.95 -19.14
C THR A 109 1.94 0.54 -19.30
N LEU A 110 1.38 1.35 -18.42
CA LEU A 110 1.62 2.78 -18.33
C LEU A 110 2.64 3.07 -17.23
N SER A 111 3.59 3.95 -17.50
CA SER A 111 4.48 4.54 -16.49
C SER A 111 4.10 6.01 -16.31
N VAL A 112 3.56 6.32 -15.13
CA VAL A 112 3.08 7.65 -14.75
C VAL A 112 4.25 8.47 -14.21
N ASN A 113 4.41 9.71 -14.67
CA ASN A 113 5.46 10.60 -14.17
C ASN A 113 5.05 11.20 -12.83
N ALA A 114 5.82 10.95 -11.76
CA ALA A 114 5.50 11.46 -10.42
C ALA A 114 5.50 12.99 -10.31
N SER A 115 6.29 13.69 -11.12
CA SER A 115 6.36 15.15 -11.14
C SER A 115 5.30 15.80 -12.03
N ASP A 116 4.73 15.05 -12.98
CA ASP A 116 3.66 15.53 -13.87
C ASP A 116 2.66 14.39 -14.17
N PRO A 117 1.85 13.98 -13.17
CA PRO A 117 1.11 12.71 -13.20
C PRO A 117 0.06 12.60 -14.29
N ARG A 118 -0.48 13.74 -14.73
CA ARG A 118 -1.50 13.81 -15.78
C ARG A 118 -0.93 14.00 -17.19
N SER A 119 0.40 14.04 -17.33
CA SER A 119 1.06 14.08 -18.65
C SER A 119 0.89 12.77 -19.41
N LEU A 120 1.17 12.79 -20.73
CA LEU A 120 1.18 11.60 -21.56
C LEU A 120 2.16 10.56 -20.98
N PRO A 121 1.69 9.40 -20.50
CA PRO A 121 2.55 8.41 -19.89
C PRO A 121 3.43 7.73 -20.94
N GLN A 122 4.57 7.19 -20.50
CA GLN A 122 5.27 6.19 -21.30
C GLN A 122 4.42 4.90 -21.29
N CYS A 123 4.36 4.21 -22.42
CA CYS A 123 3.54 3.01 -22.54
C CYS A 123 4.28 1.84 -23.18
N ARG A 124 3.92 0.62 -22.78
CA ARG A 124 4.32 -0.62 -23.44
C ARG A 124 3.10 -1.51 -23.65
N PHE A 125 2.90 -1.95 -24.88
CA PHE A 125 1.83 -2.89 -25.22
C PHE A 125 2.31 -4.34 -25.12
N LEU A 126 1.45 -5.22 -24.61
CA LEU A 126 1.63 -6.67 -24.56
C LEU A 126 0.43 -7.36 -25.21
N GLY A 127 0.66 -8.45 -25.92
CA GLY A 127 -0.36 -9.18 -26.70
C GLY A 127 0.26 -9.82 -27.94
N SER A 128 -0.58 -10.31 -28.86
CA SER A 128 -0.11 -10.84 -30.14
C SER A 128 0.50 -9.73 -31.03
N ASP A 129 1.47 -10.09 -31.88
CA ASP A 129 2.16 -9.11 -32.73
C ASP A 129 1.22 -8.30 -33.62
N ALA A 130 0.20 -8.95 -34.19
CA ALA A 130 -0.78 -8.28 -35.04
C ALA A 130 -1.55 -7.18 -34.28
N ASN A 131 -2.04 -7.49 -33.08
CA ASN A 131 -2.80 -6.55 -32.25
C ASN A 131 -1.89 -5.44 -31.70
N VAL A 132 -0.72 -5.80 -31.18
CA VAL A 132 0.26 -4.85 -30.64
C VAL A 132 0.73 -3.85 -31.70
N ASN A 133 0.98 -4.31 -32.94
CA ASN A 133 1.38 -3.42 -34.03
C ASN A 133 0.26 -2.47 -34.47
N LEU A 134 -1.01 -2.88 -34.39
CA LEU A 134 -2.15 -1.99 -34.60
C LEU A 134 -2.22 -0.92 -33.50
N LEU A 135 -2.16 -1.33 -32.23
CA LEU A 135 -2.25 -0.43 -31.08
C LEU A 135 -1.10 0.59 -31.04
N ARG A 136 0.14 0.14 -31.32
CA ARG A 136 1.31 1.03 -31.43
C ARG A 136 1.14 2.08 -32.53
N ARG A 137 0.57 1.72 -33.69
CA ARG A 137 0.27 2.66 -34.77
C ARG A 137 -0.76 3.69 -34.33
N LYS A 138 -1.87 3.25 -33.73
CA LYS A 138 -2.91 4.15 -33.19
C LYS A 138 -2.33 5.11 -32.15
N TRP A 139 -1.56 4.60 -31.18
CA TRP A 139 -0.87 5.42 -30.19
C TRP A 139 0.05 6.46 -30.83
N LYS A 140 0.92 6.05 -31.76
CA LYS A 140 1.87 6.96 -32.43
C LYS A 140 1.19 8.11 -33.18
N ILE A 141 0.03 7.84 -33.79
CA ILE A 141 -0.73 8.84 -34.55
C ILE A 141 -1.52 9.75 -33.61
N ASN A 142 -2.15 9.17 -32.59
CA ASN A 142 -3.15 9.87 -31.78
C ASN A 142 -2.62 10.41 -30.44
N CYS A 143 -1.41 10.08 -29.99
CA CYS A 143 -0.91 10.48 -28.66
C CYS A 143 -0.90 12.00 -28.42
N LYS A 144 -0.81 12.81 -29.48
CA LYS A 144 -0.92 14.28 -29.42
C LYS A 144 -2.30 14.78 -28.99
N ARG A 145 -3.31 13.90 -29.00
CA ARG A 145 -4.68 14.19 -28.52
C ARG A 145 -4.82 14.04 -27.01
N TRP A 146 -3.75 13.65 -26.31
CA TRP A 146 -3.76 13.55 -24.85
C TRP A 146 -4.04 14.90 -24.20
N VAL A 147 -5.07 14.96 -23.36
CA VAL A 147 -5.45 16.17 -22.61
C VAL A 147 -5.33 15.88 -21.13
N LYS A 148 -4.52 16.67 -20.41
CA LYS A 148 -4.24 16.46 -18.98
C LYS A 148 -5.49 16.53 -18.10
N ASP A 149 -6.48 17.33 -18.49
CA ASP A 149 -7.70 17.54 -17.72
C ASP A 149 -8.76 16.44 -17.95
N ARG A 150 -8.51 15.51 -18.89
CA ARG A 150 -9.35 14.33 -19.10
C ARG A 150 -8.85 13.15 -18.27
N SER A 151 -9.77 12.25 -17.92
CA SER A 151 -9.41 11.01 -17.25
C SER A 151 -8.50 10.14 -18.13
N PHE A 152 -7.72 9.26 -17.49
CA PHE A 152 -6.92 8.27 -18.20
C PHE A 152 -7.80 7.38 -19.09
N SER A 153 -8.96 6.95 -18.61
CA SER A 153 -9.89 6.13 -19.39
C SER A 153 -10.37 6.82 -20.68
N GLU A 154 -10.78 8.09 -20.60
CA GLU A 154 -11.19 8.85 -21.78
C GLU A 154 -10.03 9.07 -22.77
N ASN A 155 -8.84 9.40 -22.25
CA ASN A 155 -7.66 9.59 -23.09
C ASN A 155 -7.27 8.28 -23.80
N LEU A 156 -7.23 7.16 -23.09
CA LEU A 156 -6.88 5.86 -23.64
C LEU A 156 -7.91 5.40 -24.68
N THR A 157 -9.20 5.54 -24.39
CA THR A 157 -10.31 5.25 -25.33
C THR A 157 -10.16 6.08 -26.61
N SER A 158 -9.90 7.38 -26.48
CA SER A 158 -9.71 8.29 -27.62
C SER A 158 -8.46 7.99 -28.45
N ILE A 159 -7.34 7.65 -27.80
CA ILE A 159 -6.06 7.41 -28.48
C ILE A 159 -6.06 6.04 -29.17
N LEU A 160 -6.52 5.01 -28.45
CA LEU A 160 -6.54 3.64 -28.93
C LEU A 160 -7.77 3.35 -29.79
N ASP A 161 -8.78 4.22 -29.78
CA ASP A 161 -9.99 4.07 -30.59
C ASP A 161 -10.59 2.67 -30.40
N ILE A 162 -10.80 2.32 -29.13
CA ILE A 162 -11.38 1.07 -28.64
C ILE A 162 -12.25 1.38 -27.44
N GLU A 163 -13.26 0.56 -27.19
CA GLU A 163 -13.95 0.53 -25.91
C GLU A 163 -13.11 -0.26 -24.90
N LEU A 164 -12.77 0.37 -23.79
CA LEU A 164 -11.99 -0.28 -22.74
C LEU A 164 -12.88 -1.23 -21.93
N PRO A 165 -12.40 -2.43 -21.61
CA PRO A 165 -13.07 -3.31 -20.66
C PRO A 165 -13.31 -2.59 -19.33
N GLN A 166 -14.50 -2.78 -18.77
CA GLN A 166 -14.75 -2.31 -17.42
C GLN A 166 -13.90 -3.13 -16.43
N PRO A 167 -13.40 -2.50 -15.35
CA PRO A 167 -12.86 -3.28 -14.25
C PRO A 167 -13.90 -4.31 -13.83
N PRO A 168 -13.49 -5.55 -13.48
CA PRO A 168 -14.44 -6.51 -12.94
C PRO A 168 -15.15 -5.83 -11.79
N GLU A 169 -16.48 -5.94 -11.73
CA GLU A 169 -17.19 -5.55 -10.51
C GLU A 169 -16.44 -6.25 -9.39
N VAL A 170 -15.83 -5.46 -8.51
CA VAL A 170 -15.42 -5.97 -7.23
C VAL A 170 -16.74 -6.46 -6.67
N ARG A 171 -16.99 -7.76 -6.79
CA ARG A 171 -17.73 -8.45 -5.75
C ARG A 171 -16.98 -8.03 -4.52
N LYS A 172 -17.47 -6.97 -3.87
CA LYS A 172 -17.34 -6.84 -2.45
C LYS A 172 -17.81 -8.20 -2.01
N ASP A 173 -16.88 -9.08 -1.72
CA ASP A 173 -17.24 -10.13 -0.81
C ASP A 173 -17.63 -9.32 0.43
N ASP A 174 -18.93 -9.07 0.58
CA ASP A 174 -19.54 -8.47 1.76
C ASP A 174 -19.27 -9.35 3.00
N ARG A 175 -18.47 -10.41 2.84
CA ARG A 175 -17.64 -11.01 3.87
C ARG A 175 -16.34 -10.23 4.02
N GLN A 176 -16.41 -8.92 4.25
CA GLN A 176 -15.34 -8.25 4.97
C GLN A 176 -15.25 -8.94 6.33
N THR A 177 -14.25 -9.80 6.54
CA THR A 177 -14.15 -10.61 7.76
C THR A 177 -13.74 -9.72 8.92
N GLU A 178 -14.73 -9.16 9.60
CA GLU A 178 -14.54 -8.48 10.88
C GLU A 178 -13.92 -9.44 11.91
N CYS A 179 -13.06 -8.89 12.76
CA CYS A 179 -12.53 -9.63 13.90
C CYS A 179 -13.67 -10.08 14.81
N GLY A 180 -13.73 -11.38 15.12
CA GLY A 180 -14.77 -11.94 15.97
C GLY A 180 -14.75 -11.48 17.43
N VAL A 181 -13.76 -10.67 17.85
CA VAL A 181 -13.66 -10.15 19.22
C VAL A 181 -13.98 -8.65 19.27
N CYS A 182 -13.31 -7.84 18.44
CA CYS A 182 -13.50 -6.38 18.47
C CYS A 182 -14.49 -5.86 17.42
N TYR A 183 -14.98 -6.73 16.53
CA TYR A 183 -15.88 -6.40 15.41
C TYR A 183 -15.35 -5.31 14.46
N ALA A 184 -14.06 -5.03 14.51
CA ALA A 184 -13.39 -4.10 13.61
C ALA A 184 -12.67 -4.88 12.50
N GLN A 185 -12.61 -4.27 11.32
CA GLN A 185 -11.82 -4.78 10.19
C GLN A 185 -10.33 -4.57 10.41
N TYR A 186 -9.96 -3.38 10.91
CA TYR A 186 -8.59 -2.98 11.20
C TYR A 186 -8.45 -2.59 12.67
N LEU A 187 -7.31 -2.92 13.28
CA LEU A 187 -6.97 -2.39 14.60
C LEU A 187 -6.84 -0.86 14.56
N PRO A 188 -7.15 -0.15 15.67
CA PRO A 188 -6.91 1.28 15.74
C PRO A 188 -5.43 1.58 15.54
N ILE A 189 -5.17 2.81 15.08
CA ILE A 189 -3.81 3.31 14.97
C ILE A 189 -3.38 3.75 16.38
N ASP A 190 -2.54 2.93 17.00
CA ASP A 190 -2.03 3.14 18.35
C ASP A 190 -0.55 2.78 18.42
N ASP A 191 0.25 3.61 19.09
CA ASP A 191 1.69 3.40 19.31
C ASP A 191 1.95 2.20 20.22
N GLU A 192 1.03 1.86 21.12
CA GLU A 192 1.16 0.69 22.00
C GLU A 192 1.13 -0.63 21.21
N LEU A 193 0.32 -0.67 20.15
CA LEU A 193 0.16 -1.82 19.25
C LEU A 193 1.36 -2.06 18.32
N GLY A 194 2.28 -1.10 18.20
CA GLY A 194 3.50 -1.23 17.41
C GLY A 194 3.23 -1.66 15.97
N SER A 195 3.84 -2.75 15.51
CA SER A 195 3.69 -3.28 14.15
C SER A 195 2.30 -3.86 13.82
N LYS A 196 1.39 -3.94 14.80
CA LYS A 196 0.00 -4.38 14.62
C LYS A 196 -0.99 -3.21 14.53
N SER A 197 -0.50 -1.98 14.69
CA SER A 197 -1.28 -0.76 14.49
C SER A 197 -1.83 -0.71 13.06
N GLY A 198 -3.15 -0.56 12.90
CA GLY A 198 -3.81 -0.55 11.59
C GLY A 198 -3.87 -1.91 10.86
N SER A 199 -3.50 -3.04 11.49
CA SER A 199 -3.50 -4.33 10.80
C SER A 199 -4.91 -4.93 10.62
N ALA A 200 -5.14 -5.61 9.50
CA ALA A 200 -6.32 -6.45 9.25
C ALA A 200 -6.27 -7.77 10.07
N THR A 201 -7.35 -8.56 10.06
CA THR A 201 -7.39 -9.88 10.70
C THR A 201 -6.30 -10.80 10.15
N ASP A 202 -5.52 -11.42 11.03
CA ASP A 202 -4.36 -12.25 10.70
C ASP A 202 -4.43 -13.67 11.30
N TYR A 203 -5.59 -14.03 11.88
CA TYR A 203 -5.86 -15.36 12.42
C TYR A 203 -7.25 -15.83 12.02
N THR A 204 -7.37 -17.07 11.53
CA THR A 204 -8.66 -17.68 11.17
C THR A 204 -8.81 -19.01 11.88
N CYS A 205 -9.99 -19.27 12.47
CA CYS A 205 -10.28 -20.55 13.11
C CYS A 205 -10.25 -21.69 12.09
N GLU A 206 -9.49 -22.75 12.38
CA GLU A 206 -9.28 -23.91 11.49
C GLU A 206 -10.53 -24.81 11.34
N ASN A 207 -11.55 -24.61 12.17
CA ASN A 207 -12.81 -25.32 12.00
C ASN A 207 -13.57 -24.77 10.78
N ASN A 208 -13.67 -25.56 9.71
CA ASN A 208 -14.36 -25.20 8.47
C ASN A 208 -15.81 -24.73 8.68
N ASN A 209 -16.51 -25.28 9.69
CA ASN A 209 -17.88 -24.87 10.03
C ASN A 209 -17.96 -23.53 10.79
N CYS A 210 -16.83 -22.99 11.23
CA CYS A 210 -16.73 -21.71 11.94
C CYS A 210 -16.07 -20.63 11.07
N SER A 211 -14.83 -20.88 10.63
CA SER A 211 -14.05 -19.98 9.77
C SER A 211 -14.02 -18.52 10.22
N ARG A 212 -14.19 -18.24 11.52
CA ARG A 212 -14.20 -16.88 12.06
C ARG A 212 -12.79 -16.30 12.07
N ALA A 213 -12.65 -15.07 11.60
CA ALA A 213 -11.39 -14.34 11.57
C ALA A 213 -11.22 -13.49 12.85
N PHE A 214 -9.96 -13.24 13.23
CA PHE A 214 -9.57 -12.47 14.39
C PHE A 214 -8.28 -11.70 14.09
N HIS A 215 -8.07 -10.57 14.77
CA HIS A 215 -6.71 -10.08 15.00
C HIS A 215 -6.06 -10.96 16.08
N SER A 216 -4.83 -11.38 15.84
CA SER A 216 -4.05 -12.20 16.77
C SER A 216 -3.89 -11.53 18.12
N VAL A 217 -3.88 -10.19 18.16
CA VAL A 217 -3.86 -9.41 19.41
C VAL A 217 -5.18 -9.59 20.17
N CYS A 218 -6.32 -9.38 19.51
CA CYS A 218 -7.64 -9.52 20.15
C CYS A 218 -7.89 -10.95 20.64
N LEU A 219 -7.54 -11.97 19.84
CA LEU A 219 -7.70 -13.36 20.26
C LEU A 219 -6.75 -13.71 21.41
N ARG A 220 -5.52 -13.18 21.42
CA ARG A 220 -4.57 -13.36 22.53
C ARG A 220 -5.10 -12.77 23.84
N ASP A 221 -5.61 -11.55 23.80
CA ASP A 221 -6.14 -10.88 25.00
C ASP A 221 -7.40 -11.57 25.51
N TRP A 222 -8.25 -12.06 24.60
CA TRP A 222 -9.36 -12.94 24.96
C TRP A 222 -8.88 -14.24 25.64
N LEU A 223 -7.90 -14.94 25.07
CA LEU A 223 -7.38 -16.17 25.68
C LEU A 223 -6.75 -15.92 27.05
N ARG A 224 -6.12 -14.76 27.27
CA ARG A 224 -5.54 -14.38 28.57
C ARG A 224 -6.57 -14.16 29.66
N SER A 225 -7.81 -13.82 29.32
CA SER A 225 -8.88 -13.64 30.31
C SER A 225 -9.55 -14.96 30.73
N ILE A 226 -9.25 -16.07 30.04
CA ILE A 226 -9.82 -17.39 30.32
C ILE A 226 -8.90 -18.21 31.23
N THR A 227 -9.44 -18.70 32.34
CA THR A 227 -8.69 -19.46 33.37
C THR A 227 -8.21 -20.83 32.90
N THR A 228 -8.85 -21.43 31.90
CA THR A 228 -8.49 -22.74 31.34
C THR A 228 -7.47 -22.67 30.20
N THR A 229 -7.06 -21.46 29.79
CA THR A 229 -6.05 -21.27 28.74
C THR A 229 -4.70 -21.82 29.19
N ARG A 230 -4.09 -22.65 28.35
CA ARG A 230 -2.77 -23.23 28.58
C ARG A 230 -1.73 -22.40 27.85
N ARG A 231 -0.58 -22.18 28.48
CA ARG A 231 0.58 -21.58 27.83
C ARG A 231 1.68 -22.63 27.70
N SER A 232 2.25 -22.75 26.51
CA SER A 232 3.49 -23.49 26.28
C SER A 232 4.44 -22.59 25.50
N PHE A 233 5.63 -22.33 26.04
CA PHE A 233 6.59 -21.37 25.50
C PHE A 233 5.97 -20.00 25.17
N ASP A 234 6.03 -19.61 23.90
CA ASP A 234 5.51 -18.40 23.30
C ASP A 234 4.15 -18.65 22.61
N VAL A 235 3.40 -19.69 22.98
CA VAL A 235 2.08 -19.99 22.39
C VAL A 235 1.02 -20.15 23.47
N LEU A 236 -0.11 -19.46 23.30
CA LEU A 236 -1.34 -19.69 24.06
C LEU A 236 -2.22 -20.69 23.34
N PHE A 237 -2.67 -21.71 24.05
CA PHE A 237 -3.62 -22.71 23.60
C PHE A 237 -4.92 -22.55 24.39
N GLY A 238 -6.02 -22.40 23.67
CA GLY A 238 -7.35 -22.33 24.27
C GLY A 238 -8.41 -22.71 23.26
N ASN A 239 -9.61 -22.17 23.43
CA ASN A 239 -10.76 -22.51 22.60
C ASN A 239 -11.27 -21.27 21.85
N CYS A 240 -11.70 -21.48 20.61
CA CYS A 240 -12.34 -20.45 19.78
C CYS A 240 -13.58 -19.90 20.50
N PRO A 241 -13.79 -18.56 20.57
CA PRO A 241 -14.95 -17.97 21.23
C PRO A 241 -16.31 -18.39 20.63
N TYR A 242 -16.32 -18.86 19.38
CA TYR A 242 -17.55 -19.13 18.62
C TYR A 242 -17.90 -20.61 18.54
N CYS A 243 -16.93 -21.49 18.32
CA CYS A 243 -17.18 -22.91 18.12
C CYS A 243 -16.50 -23.81 19.16
N SER A 244 -15.79 -23.22 20.12
CA SER A 244 -15.06 -23.93 21.18
C SER A 244 -13.99 -24.92 20.71
N ASN A 245 -13.69 -24.99 19.41
CA ASN A 245 -12.58 -25.80 18.91
C ASN A 245 -11.23 -25.23 19.36
N PRO A 246 -10.19 -26.08 19.48
CA PRO A 246 -8.86 -25.64 19.87
C PRO A 246 -8.31 -24.54 18.95
N VAL A 247 -7.69 -23.53 19.55
CA VAL A 247 -6.97 -22.45 18.86
C VAL A 247 -5.62 -22.24 19.52
N ALA A 248 -4.63 -21.82 18.72
CA ALA A 248 -3.27 -21.58 19.17
C ALA A 248 -2.75 -20.25 18.63
N VAL A 249 -2.34 -19.34 19.52
CA VAL A 249 -1.88 -17.99 19.15
C VAL A 249 -0.49 -17.72 19.73
N LYS A 250 0.43 -17.28 18.86
CA LYS A 250 1.79 -16.88 19.29
C LYS A 250 1.77 -15.59 20.10
N ILE A 251 2.52 -15.59 21.19
CA ILE A 251 2.86 -14.46 22.04
C ILE A 251 4.14 -13.84 21.48
N ILE A 252 3.99 -12.74 20.74
CA ILE A 252 5.14 -11.90 20.40
C ILE A 252 5.47 -11.10 21.65
N ASN A 253 6.53 -11.47 22.37
CA ASN A 253 7.13 -10.63 23.40
C ASN A 253 8.01 -9.60 22.69
N LYS A 254 7.76 -8.30 22.94
CA LYS A 254 8.75 -7.26 22.64
C LYS A 254 10.00 -7.62 23.47
N LYS A 255 11.12 -7.92 22.81
CA LYS A 255 12.44 -7.71 23.41
C LYS A 255 12.73 -6.21 23.31
#